data_AF-A0A943W874-F1
#
_entry.id   AF-A0A943W874-F1
#
_cell.length_a   1.000
_cell.length_b   1.000
_cell.length_c   1.000
_cell.angle_alpha   90.00
_cell.angle_beta   90.00
_cell.angle_gamma   90.00
#
_symmetry.space_group_name_H-M   'P 1'
#
loop_
_entity.id
_entity.type
_entity.pdbx_description
1 polymer ?
#
loop_
_entity_poly.entity_id
_entity_poly.type
_entity_poly.pdbx_seq_one_letter_code
_entity_poly.pdbx_strand_id
1 'polypeptide(L)'
;MKTVTVTRVGHPLPHPTTPGLAPEITVQVFFDQESVTLPSSPLSMLIRTGDTLTFEPDGNLRKVNHLTAGMLNEHLLGFEGEIDRVSHPLWLSAPNGQPELCVIVAAGKLMFALKADWNTLLLRDGDCIELCLEKHLPIRFHNQSLEFAFTPAAVQSADLQGKIKRVAHPMTWPGADGIIGLKTLVLMEDLTFKILKASPESMFLQDNDLVEISNGGIKNARIPQIRYAGGALPEYCEVKAVGHPFPVILPNGAKQLSRYLITEENKIYRLPADENNMSLRAGDKVYQN
;
A
#
# COMPACT_ATOMS: atom_id res chain seq x y z
N MET A 1 -23.91 -15.98 13.46
CA MET A 1 -22.66 -15.69 12.72
C MET A 1 -22.97 -15.75 11.23
N LYS A 2 -22.53 -14.75 10.48
CA LYS A 2 -22.70 -14.67 9.02
C LYS A 2 -21.34 -14.90 8.36
N THR A 3 -21.30 -15.69 7.29
CA THR A 3 -20.07 -15.90 6.49
C THR A 3 -20.31 -15.46 5.06
N VAL A 4 -19.38 -14.69 4.49
CA VAL A 4 -19.46 -14.14 3.13
C VAL A 4 -18.13 -14.23 2.42
N THR A 5 -18.16 -14.29 1.09
CA THR A 5 -16.94 -14.25 0.26
C THR A 5 -16.78 -12.87 -0.34
N VAL A 6 -15.60 -12.28 -0.18
CA VAL A 6 -15.30 -10.93 -0.65
C VAL A 6 -15.19 -10.92 -2.17
N THR A 7 -16.02 -10.12 -2.82
CA THR A 7 -15.96 -9.90 -4.27
C THR A 7 -15.11 -8.67 -4.60
N ARG A 8 -15.08 -7.68 -3.70
CA ARG A 8 -14.29 -6.46 -3.87
C ARG A 8 -13.94 -5.82 -2.52
N VAL A 9 -12.82 -5.12 -2.53
CA VAL A 9 -12.26 -4.35 -1.41
C VAL A 9 -11.81 -3.01 -1.99
N GLY A 10 -12.29 -1.91 -1.41
CA GLY A 10 -11.81 -0.57 -1.68
C GLY A 10 -10.49 -0.30 -0.98
N HIS A 11 -9.71 0.67 -1.47
CA HIS A 11 -8.55 1.11 -0.70
C HIS A 11 -8.98 1.74 0.64
N PRO A 12 -8.16 1.63 1.69
CA PRO A 12 -8.44 2.28 2.97
C PRO A 12 -8.62 3.79 2.80
N LEU A 13 -9.71 4.31 3.34
CA LEU A 13 -10.09 5.72 3.31
C LEU A 13 -9.97 6.30 4.71
N PRO A 14 -9.35 7.47 4.91
CA PRO A 14 -9.62 8.21 6.13
C PRO A 14 -11.09 8.63 6.13
N HIS A 15 -11.82 8.26 7.16
CA HIS A 15 -13.17 8.76 7.41
C HIS A 15 -13.12 10.29 7.42
N PRO A 16 -14.11 10.99 6.85
CA PRO A 16 -14.18 12.44 6.99
C PRO A 16 -14.24 12.76 8.48
N THR A 17 -13.14 13.30 9.02
CA THR A 17 -13.15 13.84 10.38
C THR A 17 -13.51 15.30 10.36
N THR A 18 -14.46 15.63 11.21
CA THR A 18 -14.62 16.95 11.79
C THR A 18 -13.25 17.53 12.16
N PRO A 19 -12.94 18.79 11.84
CA PRO A 19 -11.66 19.40 12.18
C PRO A 19 -11.34 19.23 13.68
N GLY A 20 -10.22 18.57 14.00
CA GLY A 20 -9.76 18.37 15.38
C GLY A 20 -9.75 16.92 15.88
N LEU A 21 -10.28 15.95 15.11
CA LEU A 21 -10.18 14.52 15.43
C LEU A 21 -9.30 13.80 14.39
N ALA A 22 -8.49 12.84 14.84
CA ALA A 22 -7.72 11.97 13.96
C ALA A 22 -8.69 11.16 13.08
N PRO A 23 -8.55 11.17 11.73
CA PRO A 23 -9.43 10.41 10.86
C PRO A 23 -9.40 8.93 11.20
N GLU A 24 -10.53 8.35 11.58
CA GLU A 24 -10.67 6.90 11.66
C GLU A 24 -10.53 6.34 10.25
N ILE A 25 -9.53 5.50 9.97
CA ILE A 25 -9.42 4.88 8.65
C ILE A 25 -10.52 3.81 8.55
N THR A 26 -11.20 3.68 7.42
CA THR A 26 -12.18 2.62 7.13
C THR A 26 -11.83 1.88 5.84
N VAL A 27 -12.35 0.66 5.70
CA VAL A 27 -12.23 -0.17 4.49
C VAL A 27 -13.62 -0.58 4.05
N GLN A 28 -13.98 -0.26 2.81
CA GLN A 28 -15.22 -0.73 2.20
C GLN A 28 -15.01 -2.10 1.59
N VAL A 29 -15.85 -3.06 1.98
CA VAL A 29 -15.80 -4.44 1.52
C VAL A 29 -17.14 -4.81 0.90
N PHE A 30 -17.08 -5.46 -0.26
CA PHE A 30 -18.23 -5.85 -1.05
C PHE A 30 -18.31 -7.37 -1.12
N PHE A 31 -19.52 -7.90 -1.07
CA PHE A 31 -19.84 -9.31 -1.23
C PHE A 31 -21.26 -9.43 -1.81
N ASP A 32 -21.43 -10.26 -2.83
CA ASP A 32 -22.69 -10.40 -3.58
C ASP A 32 -23.29 -9.03 -3.98
N GLN A 33 -24.53 -8.72 -3.55
CA GLN A 33 -25.23 -7.45 -3.77
C GLN A 33 -25.15 -6.50 -2.56
N GLU A 34 -24.26 -6.77 -1.61
CA GLU A 34 -24.11 -6.02 -0.37
C GLU A 34 -22.71 -5.42 -0.24
N SER A 35 -22.60 -4.40 0.61
CA SER A 35 -21.32 -3.85 1.05
C SER A 35 -21.37 -3.50 2.52
N VAL A 36 -20.23 -3.58 3.18
CA VAL A 36 -20.02 -3.15 4.56
C VAL A 36 -18.81 -2.22 4.63
N THR A 37 -18.91 -1.19 5.47
CA THR A 37 -17.79 -0.33 5.82
C THR A 37 -17.25 -0.78 7.18
N LEU A 38 -15.99 -1.21 7.21
CA LEU A 38 -15.34 -1.69 8.42
C LEU A 38 -14.36 -0.64 8.94
N PRO A 39 -14.27 -0.43 10.26
CA PRO A 39 -13.20 0.38 10.83
C PRO A 39 -11.84 -0.27 10.55
N SER A 40 -10.80 0.55 10.46
CA SER A 40 -9.42 0.09 10.36
C SER A 40 -9.05 -0.65 11.62
N SER A 41 -8.79 -1.94 11.44
CA SER A 41 -8.27 -2.85 12.44
C SER A 41 -7.19 -3.67 11.76
N PRO A 42 -6.24 -4.24 12.52
CA PRO A 42 -5.24 -5.14 11.94
C PRO A 42 -5.86 -6.22 11.05
N LEU A 43 -7.03 -6.75 11.43
CA LEU A 43 -7.74 -7.77 10.69
C LEU A 43 -8.41 -7.23 9.41
N SER A 44 -9.08 -6.07 9.46
CA SER A 44 -9.76 -5.50 8.29
C SER A 44 -8.78 -5.00 7.22
N MET A 45 -7.58 -4.58 7.62
CA MET A 45 -6.50 -4.17 6.71
C MET A 45 -5.85 -5.31 5.95
N LEU A 46 -6.14 -6.55 6.35
CA LEU A 46 -5.67 -7.77 5.70
C LEU A 46 -6.70 -8.33 4.72
N ILE A 47 -7.88 -7.74 4.57
CA ILE A 47 -8.93 -8.26 3.68
C ILE A 47 -8.56 -8.07 2.20
N ARG A 48 -8.81 -9.09 1.39
CA ARG A 48 -8.60 -9.13 -0.06
C ARG A 48 -9.79 -9.78 -0.77
N THR A 49 -9.88 -9.54 -2.07
CA THR A 49 -10.82 -10.25 -2.94
C THR A 49 -10.59 -11.77 -2.83
N GLY A 50 -11.68 -12.53 -2.73
CA GLY A 50 -11.66 -13.98 -2.58
C GLY A 50 -11.60 -14.47 -1.12
N ASP A 51 -11.35 -13.58 -0.15
CA ASP A 51 -11.35 -13.98 1.25
C ASP A 51 -12.74 -14.35 1.75
N THR A 52 -12.76 -15.26 2.71
CA THR A 52 -13.97 -15.57 3.48
C THR A 52 -13.98 -14.78 4.77
N LEU A 53 -15.01 -13.97 5.00
CA LEU A 53 -15.21 -13.21 6.23
C LEU A 53 -16.24 -13.87 7.13
N THR A 54 -15.98 -13.90 8.43
CA THR A 54 -16.97 -14.31 9.44
C THR A 54 -17.30 -13.15 10.35
N PHE A 55 -18.58 -12.84 10.46
CA PHE A 55 -19.13 -11.78 11.32
C PHE A 55 -19.86 -12.38 12.52
N GLU A 56 -19.71 -11.72 13.66
CA GLU A 56 -20.53 -11.95 14.85
C GLU A 56 -21.99 -11.53 14.59
N PRO A 57 -22.97 -12.02 15.39
CA PRO A 57 -24.37 -11.61 15.26
C PRO A 57 -24.62 -10.10 15.38
N ASP A 58 -23.74 -9.37 16.04
CA ASP A 58 -23.78 -7.91 16.21
C ASP A 58 -23.20 -7.13 15.01
N GLY A 59 -22.70 -7.84 13.98
CA GLY A 59 -22.11 -7.25 12.79
C GLY A 59 -20.60 -7.00 12.86
N ASN A 60 -19.95 -7.30 13.98
CA ASN A 60 -18.50 -7.13 14.12
C ASN A 60 -17.71 -8.19 13.34
N LEU A 61 -16.61 -7.77 12.70
CA LEU A 61 -15.72 -8.68 11.99
C LEU A 61 -14.95 -9.56 12.99
N ARG A 62 -15.20 -10.86 12.96
CA ARG A 62 -14.52 -11.85 13.81
C ARG A 62 -13.29 -12.43 13.15
N LYS A 63 -13.37 -12.75 11.86
CA LYS A 63 -12.40 -13.59 11.16
C LYS A 63 -12.26 -13.24 9.68
N VAL A 64 -11.04 -13.37 9.16
CA VAL A 64 -10.69 -13.35 7.73
C VAL A 64 -9.94 -14.64 7.42
N ASN A 65 -10.53 -15.53 6.63
CA ASN A 65 -10.01 -16.88 6.39
C ASN A 65 -9.74 -17.65 7.70
N HIS A 66 -8.47 -17.85 8.06
CA HIS A 66 -8.04 -18.47 9.30
C HIS A 66 -7.62 -17.44 10.38
N LEU A 67 -7.47 -16.17 10.02
CA LEU A 67 -7.03 -15.08 10.89
C LEU A 67 -8.19 -14.58 11.75
N THR A 68 -8.01 -14.56 13.07
CA THR A 68 -9.06 -14.17 14.02
C THR A 68 -8.74 -12.84 14.69
N ALA A 69 -9.77 -12.04 14.99
CA ALA A 69 -9.64 -10.84 15.80
C ALA A 69 -9.03 -11.19 17.17
N GLY A 70 -8.05 -10.41 17.63
CA GLY A 70 -7.36 -10.65 18.91
C GLY A 70 -6.12 -11.54 18.84
N MET A 71 -5.69 -12.02 17.66
CA MET A 71 -4.38 -12.68 17.50
C MET A 71 -3.20 -11.70 17.52
N LEU A 72 -3.40 -10.46 17.99
CA LEU A 72 -2.35 -9.46 18.04
C LEU A 72 -1.38 -9.82 19.17
N ASN A 73 -0.22 -10.36 18.82
CA ASN A 73 0.84 -10.65 19.78
C ASN A 73 1.91 -9.57 19.71
N GLU A 74 2.14 -8.88 20.82
CA GLU A 74 3.13 -7.80 20.94
C GLU A 74 4.56 -8.31 21.17
N HIS A 75 4.72 -9.61 21.41
CA HIS A 75 6.02 -10.24 21.67
C HIS A 75 6.44 -11.12 20.50
N LEU A 76 7.40 -10.64 19.72
CA LEU A 76 7.87 -11.29 18.49
C LEU A 76 9.32 -11.75 18.54
N LEU A 77 9.90 -11.78 19.74
CA LEU A 77 11.33 -12.00 19.90
C LEU A 77 11.73 -13.42 19.46
N GLY A 78 12.62 -13.50 18.46
CA GLY A 78 13.12 -14.76 17.92
C GLY A 78 12.13 -15.51 17.01
N PHE A 79 11.11 -14.82 16.46
CA PHE A 79 10.23 -15.43 15.48
C PHE A 79 10.93 -15.62 14.13
N GLU A 80 10.80 -16.81 13.57
CA GLU A 80 11.15 -17.12 12.19
C GLU A 80 9.95 -17.82 11.55
N GLY A 81 9.55 -17.38 10.35
CA GLY A 81 8.44 -18.02 9.65
C GLY A 81 8.02 -17.32 8.37
N GLU A 82 7.17 -18.02 7.62
CA GLU A 82 6.55 -17.53 6.40
C GLU A 82 5.39 -16.57 6.71
N ILE A 83 5.29 -15.49 5.94
CA ILE A 83 4.20 -14.53 6.02
C ILE A 83 2.99 -15.10 5.29
N ASP A 84 1.91 -15.39 6.03
CA ASP A 84 0.61 -15.71 5.43
C ASP A 84 0.03 -14.48 4.72
N ARG A 85 0.22 -13.30 5.34
CA ARG A 85 -0.29 -12.06 4.81
C ARG A 85 0.41 -10.82 5.32
N VAL A 86 0.66 -9.87 4.42
CA VAL A 86 1.07 -8.51 4.78
C VAL A 86 0.04 -7.47 4.31
N SER A 87 -0.22 -6.46 5.15
CA SER A 87 -1.12 -5.37 4.81
C SER A 87 -0.43 -4.29 3.97
N HIS A 88 -1.25 -3.45 3.34
CA HIS A 88 -0.78 -2.13 2.93
C HIS A 88 -0.37 -1.32 4.17
N PRO A 89 0.57 -0.37 4.06
CA PRO A 89 0.96 0.45 5.20
C PRO A 89 -0.23 1.29 5.70
N LEU A 90 -0.38 1.37 7.02
CA LEU A 90 -1.39 2.20 7.69
C LEU A 90 -0.79 2.92 8.89
N TRP A 91 -1.43 4.03 9.26
CA TRP A 91 -1.07 4.73 10.48
C TRP A 91 -1.77 4.10 11.68
N LEU A 92 -0.99 3.63 12.64
CA LEU A 92 -1.45 3.09 13.92
C LEU A 92 -1.09 4.06 15.04
N SER A 93 -1.94 4.14 16.06
CA SER A 93 -1.60 4.85 17.29
C SER A 93 -0.52 4.07 18.04
N ALA A 94 0.66 4.64 18.24
CA ALA A 94 1.71 4.03 19.06
C ALA A 94 1.43 4.24 20.57
N PRO A 95 2.08 3.47 21.46
CA PRO A 95 1.89 3.59 22.92
C PRO A 95 2.18 4.99 23.48
N ASN A 96 2.96 5.80 22.77
CA ASN A 96 3.27 7.20 23.12
C ASN A 96 2.21 8.20 22.62
N GLY A 97 1.11 7.73 22.01
CA GLY A 97 0.02 8.52 21.44
C GLY A 97 0.36 9.18 20.10
N GLN A 98 1.54 8.95 19.52
CA GLN A 98 1.89 9.45 18.19
C GLN A 98 1.53 8.41 17.13
N PRO A 99 0.98 8.85 15.97
CA PRO A 99 0.75 7.93 14.87
C PRO A 99 2.07 7.44 14.29
N GLU A 100 2.22 6.13 14.14
CA GLU A 100 3.33 5.49 13.44
C GLU A 100 2.82 4.78 12.19
N LEU A 101 3.55 4.94 11.08
CA LEU A 101 3.28 4.19 9.87
C LEU A 101 3.76 2.76 10.10
N CYS A 102 2.88 1.79 9.91
CA CYS A 102 3.15 0.38 10.15
C CYS A 102 2.59 -0.50 9.03
N VAL A 103 3.15 -1.69 8.87
CA VAL A 103 2.51 -2.81 8.15
C VAL A 103 2.06 -3.85 9.16
N ILE A 104 0.91 -4.47 8.92
CA ILE A 104 0.44 -5.61 9.70
C ILE A 104 0.91 -6.87 9.00
N VAL A 105 1.59 -7.74 9.74
CA VAL A 105 2.03 -9.05 9.29
C VAL A 105 1.22 -10.12 10.03
N ALA A 106 0.70 -11.07 9.28
CA ALA A 106 0.13 -12.32 9.78
C ALA A 106 1.04 -13.47 9.37
N ALA A 107 1.43 -14.30 10.34
CA ALA A 107 2.30 -15.45 10.15
C ALA A 107 1.94 -16.57 11.15
N GLY A 108 1.43 -17.68 10.62
CA GLY A 108 0.81 -18.77 11.37
C GLY A 108 -0.38 -18.29 12.22
N LYS A 109 -0.21 -18.33 13.54
CA LYS A 109 -1.21 -17.87 14.52
C LYS A 109 -0.90 -16.48 15.08
N LEU A 110 0.14 -15.82 14.56
CA LEU A 110 0.57 -14.50 15.00
C LEU A 110 0.04 -13.45 14.05
N MET A 111 -0.42 -12.34 14.61
CA MET A 111 -0.64 -11.10 13.89
C MET A 111 0.07 -10.00 14.65
N PHE A 112 0.78 -9.12 13.96
CA PHE A 112 1.56 -8.07 14.62
C PHE A 112 1.85 -6.89 13.71
N ALA A 113 2.06 -5.73 14.33
CA ALA A 113 2.38 -4.50 13.64
C ALA A 113 3.89 -4.28 13.59
N LEU A 114 4.42 -3.99 12.41
CA LEU A 114 5.81 -3.61 12.18
C LEU A 114 5.88 -2.17 11.76
N LYS A 115 6.77 -1.40 12.39
CA LYS A 115 7.06 -0.03 11.96
C LYS A 115 7.55 -0.05 10.51
N ALA A 116 6.93 0.78 9.68
CA ALA A 116 7.24 0.88 8.27
C ALA A 116 8.60 1.54 8.05
N ASP A 117 9.42 0.84 7.29
CA ASP A 117 10.69 1.24 6.71
C ASP A 117 10.81 0.60 5.33
N TRP A 118 11.92 0.82 4.62
CA TRP A 118 12.08 0.25 3.29
C TRP A 118 12.08 -1.28 3.27
N ASN A 119 12.57 -1.96 4.32
CA ASN A 119 12.59 -3.42 4.35
C ASN A 119 11.19 -4.00 4.53
N THR A 120 10.43 -3.46 5.47
CA THR A 120 9.07 -3.88 5.79
C THR A 120 8.08 -3.53 4.67
N LEU A 121 8.30 -2.43 3.93
CA LEU A 121 7.47 -2.05 2.78
C LEU A 121 7.73 -2.89 1.52
N LEU A 122 8.80 -3.70 1.49
CA LEU A 122 9.09 -4.64 0.42
C LEU A 122 8.52 -6.04 0.69
N LEU A 123 8.00 -6.31 1.89
CA LEU A 123 7.41 -7.59 2.25
C LEU A 123 6.22 -7.94 1.32
N ARG A 124 6.08 -9.22 1.04
CA ARG A 124 4.95 -9.84 0.34
C ARG A 124 4.45 -11.07 1.09
N ASP A 125 3.26 -11.52 0.73
CA ASP A 125 2.78 -12.83 1.15
C ASP A 125 3.72 -13.92 0.61
N GLY A 126 3.98 -14.93 1.44
CA GLY A 126 4.93 -16.00 1.17
C GLY A 126 6.40 -15.60 1.38
N ASP A 127 6.71 -14.34 1.71
CA ASP A 127 8.07 -14.00 2.11
C ASP A 127 8.38 -14.64 3.48
N CYS A 128 9.61 -15.11 3.67
CA CYS A 128 10.08 -15.61 4.96
C CYS A 128 10.76 -14.47 5.73
N ILE A 129 10.45 -14.36 7.02
CA ILE A 129 11.05 -13.37 7.91
C ILE A 129 11.72 -14.03 9.10
N GLU A 130 12.80 -13.40 9.55
CA GLU A 130 13.46 -13.69 10.81
C GLU A 130 13.53 -12.42 11.66
N LEU A 131 13.26 -12.60 12.95
CA LEU A 131 13.37 -11.57 13.96
C LEU A 131 14.59 -11.77 14.85
N CYS A 132 15.65 -11.05 14.50
CA CYS A 132 16.92 -11.15 15.20
C CYS A 132 16.95 -10.27 16.46
N LEU A 133 17.36 -10.89 17.57
CA LEU A 133 17.79 -10.22 18.80
C LEU A 133 19.31 -10.13 18.81
N GLU A 134 19.88 -9.03 18.29
CA GLU A 134 21.29 -8.75 18.58
C GLU A 134 21.38 -8.10 19.97
N LYS A 135 22.26 -8.63 20.83
CA LYS A 135 22.43 -8.22 22.23
C LYS A 135 22.44 -6.69 22.39
N HIS A 136 21.35 -6.14 22.92
CA HIS A 136 21.11 -4.70 23.17
C HIS A 136 20.84 -3.80 21.95
N LEU A 137 20.55 -4.37 20.78
CA LEU A 137 20.14 -3.63 19.58
C LEU A 137 18.63 -3.74 19.32
N PRO A 138 18.03 -2.77 18.61
CA PRO A 138 16.62 -2.84 18.22
C PRO A 138 16.36 -4.10 17.38
N ILE A 139 15.14 -4.64 17.49
CA ILE A 139 14.65 -5.76 16.69
C ILE A 139 14.89 -5.45 15.21
N ARG A 140 15.61 -6.33 14.52
CA ARG A 140 15.82 -6.25 13.07
C ARG A 140 14.97 -7.28 12.36
N PHE A 141 14.46 -6.87 11.21
CA PHE A 141 13.71 -7.73 10.30
C PHE A 141 14.62 -8.11 9.15
N HIS A 142 14.79 -9.41 8.94
CA HIS A 142 15.42 -9.93 7.74
C HIS A 142 14.35 -10.55 6.85
N ASN A 143 14.13 -9.98 5.66
CA ASN A 143 13.36 -10.63 4.61
C ASN A 143 14.29 -11.65 3.92
N GLN A 144 14.19 -12.91 4.34
CA GLN A 144 15.02 -13.99 3.84
C GLN A 144 14.84 -14.19 2.33
N SER A 145 13.63 -13.96 1.80
CA SER A 145 13.31 -14.12 0.37
C SER A 145 14.01 -13.10 -0.53
N LEU A 146 14.39 -11.94 0.02
CA LEU A 146 15.08 -10.91 -0.76
C LEU A 146 16.60 -11.08 -0.74
N GLU A 147 17.16 -11.82 0.24
CA GLU A 147 18.60 -11.90 0.53
C GLU A 147 19.28 -10.52 0.62
N PHE A 148 18.48 -9.49 0.88
CA PHE A 148 18.85 -8.08 0.79
C PHE A 148 18.27 -7.37 2.00
N ALA A 149 19.15 -6.86 2.85
CA ALA A 149 18.79 -5.92 3.91
C ALA A 149 19.14 -4.51 3.44
N PHE A 150 18.13 -3.69 3.18
CA PHE A 150 18.33 -2.29 2.85
C PHE A 150 18.93 -1.56 4.05
N THR A 151 20.07 -0.92 3.83
CA THR A 151 20.61 0.08 4.76
C THR A 151 20.51 1.47 4.12
N PRO A 152 20.05 2.50 4.85
CA PRO A 152 19.94 3.87 4.31
C PRO A 152 21.22 4.47 3.73
N ALA A 153 22.39 3.89 4.06
CA ALA A 153 23.70 4.31 3.57
C ALA A 153 24.13 3.60 2.26
N ALA A 154 23.34 2.66 1.75
CA ALA A 154 23.67 1.95 0.52
C ALA A 154 23.63 2.88 -0.71
N VAL A 155 24.58 2.69 -1.63
CA VAL A 155 24.73 3.49 -2.85
C VAL A 155 23.60 3.17 -3.82
N GLN A 156 22.81 4.19 -4.18
CA GLN A 156 21.76 4.07 -5.19
C GLN A 156 22.37 3.95 -6.59
N SER A 157 21.75 3.15 -7.45
CA SER A 157 22.16 3.07 -8.85
C SER A 157 21.77 4.32 -9.62
N ALA A 158 22.67 4.81 -10.48
CA ALA A 158 22.42 5.98 -11.30
C ALA A 158 21.27 5.75 -12.27
N ASP A 159 21.26 4.59 -12.94
CA ASP A 159 20.19 4.11 -13.80
C ASP A 159 19.83 2.67 -13.40
N LEU A 160 18.59 2.25 -13.66
CA LEU A 160 18.13 0.87 -13.49
C LEU A 160 17.59 0.35 -14.82
N GLN A 161 17.89 -0.89 -15.16
CA GLN A 161 17.33 -1.55 -16.33
C GLN A 161 17.07 -3.02 -16.03
N GLY A 162 15.92 -3.53 -16.47
CA GLY A 162 15.55 -4.92 -16.31
C GLY A 162 14.24 -5.09 -15.57
N LYS A 163 14.07 -6.25 -14.93
CA LYS A 163 12.84 -6.64 -14.26
C LYS A 163 12.86 -6.22 -12.79
N ILE A 164 11.76 -5.64 -12.34
CA ILE A 164 11.59 -5.25 -10.93
C ILE A 164 11.35 -6.50 -10.08
N LYS A 165 12.15 -6.70 -9.04
CA LYS A 165 11.93 -7.74 -8.01
C LYS A 165 10.84 -7.30 -7.03
N ARG A 166 10.93 -6.07 -6.53
CA ARG A 166 9.97 -5.47 -5.58
C ARG A 166 9.85 -3.96 -5.76
N VAL A 167 8.64 -3.43 -5.58
CA VAL A 167 8.38 -1.98 -5.40
C VAL A 167 7.81 -1.72 -4.01
N ALA A 168 8.40 -0.82 -3.25
CA ALA A 168 7.87 -0.42 -1.95
C ALA A 168 6.67 0.52 -2.13
N HIS A 169 5.65 0.39 -1.26
CA HIS A 169 4.63 1.42 -1.16
C HIS A 169 5.25 2.78 -0.85
N PRO A 170 4.70 3.89 -1.39
CA PRO A 170 5.26 5.20 -1.13
C PRO A 170 5.23 5.56 0.36
N MET A 171 6.33 6.06 0.89
CA MET A 171 6.40 6.63 2.24
C MET A 171 7.02 8.03 2.23
N THR A 172 6.71 8.79 3.26
CA THR A 172 7.31 10.11 3.49
C THR A 172 8.80 9.94 3.83
N TRP A 173 9.67 10.55 3.05
CA TRP A 173 11.13 10.41 3.23
C TRP A 173 11.87 11.70 2.88
N PRO A 174 12.89 12.11 3.66
CA PRO A 174 13.66 13.29 3.36
C PRO A 174 14.41 13.19 2.02
N GLY A 175 14.31 14.24 1.22
CA GLY A 175 15.14 14.52 0.07
C GLY A 175 16.63 14.67 0.43
N ALA A 176 17.51 14.47 -0.56
CA ALA A 176 18.92 14.86 -0.42
C ALA A 176 19.06 16.39 -0.25
N ASP A 177 18.05 17.15 -0.69
CA ASP A 177 17.85 18.58 -0.52
C ASP A 177 17.16 18.95 0.81
N GLY A 178 16.89 17.98 1.69
CA GLY A 178 16.17 18.18 2.96
C GLY A 178 14.66 18.36 2.81
N ILE A 179 14.11 18.35 1.59
CA ILE A 179 12.68 18.49 1.36
C ILE A 179 11.99 17.15 1.63
N ILE A 180 11.06 17.14 2.57
CA ILE A 180 10.25 15.97 2.87
C ILE A 180 9.25 15.76 1.71
N GLY A 181 9.29 14.57 1.10
CA GLY A 181 8.38 14.20 0.02
C GLY A 181 8.00 12.72 0.06
N LEU A 182 6.95 12.35 -0.68
CA LEU A 182 6.60 10.95 -0.89
C LEU A 182 7.60 10.33 -1.86
N LYS A 183 8.14 9.17 -1.48
CA LYS A 183 9.11 8.40 -2.25
C LYS A 183 8.75 6.93 -2.28
N THR A 184 9.12 6.24 -3.35
CA THR A 184 9.02 4.79 -3.49
C THR A 184 10.41 4.21 -3.75
N LEU A 185 10.68 3.01 -3.26
CA LEU A 185 11.90 2.27 -3.54
C LEU A 185 11.61 1.20 -4.58
N VAL A 186 12.45 1.12 -5.60
CA VAL A 186 12.43 0.07 -6.62
C VAL A 186 13.67 -0.80 -6.42
N LEU A 187 13.46 -2.10 -6.24
CA LEU A 187 14.50 -3.13 -6.14
C LEU A 187 14.42 -4.02 -7.38
N MET A 188 15.51 -4.13 -8.13
CA MET A 188 15.64 -4.94 -9.34
C MET A 188 16.01 -6.39 -9.01
N GLU A 189 15.85 -7.30 -9.98
CA GLU A 189 16.24 -8.71 -9.81
C GLU A 189 17.74 -8.91 -9.54
N ASP A 190 18.60 -8.03 -10.05
CA ASP A 190 20.05 -8.02 -9.78
C ASP A 190 20.42 -7.34 -8.44
N LEU A 191 19.43 -7.06 -7.60
CA LEU A 191 19.55 -6.38 -6.30
C LEU A 191 20.02 -4.92 -6.37
N THR A 192 20.16 -4.34 -7.56
CA THR A 192 20.30 -2.89 -7.69
C THR A 192 18.99 -2.21 -7.29
N PHE A 193 19.08 -1.00 -6.73
CA PHE A 193 17.91 -0.28 -6.28
C PHE A 193 18.03 1.23 -6.49
N LYS A 194 16.89 1.90 -6.47
CA LYS A 194 16.79 3.35 -6.52
C LYS A 194 15.57 3.84 -5.75
N ILE A 195 15.71 4.97 -5.05
CA ILE A 195 14.60 5.65 -4.40
C ILE A 195 14.11 6.76 -5.34
N LEU A 196 12.88 6.62 -5.79
CA LEU A 196 12.24 7.53 -6.73
C LEU A 196 11.30 8.48 -5.98
N LYS A 197 11.20 9.72 -6.47
CA LYS A 197 10.07 10.59 -6.11
C LYS A 197 8.78 9.90 -6.55
N ALA A 198 7.74 9.96 -5.72
CA ALA A 198 6.41 9.48 -6.08
C ALA A 198 5.77 10.39 -7.15
N SER A 199 6.20 10.22 -8.40
CA SER A 199 5.55 10.74 -9.60
C SER A 199 4.48 9.77 -10.10
N PRO A 200 3.54 10.22 -10.96
CA PRO A 200 2.58 9.30 -11.58
C PRO A 200 3.25 8.06 -12.16
N GLU A 201 4.33 8.21 -12.93
CA GLU A 201 5.08 7.11 -13.55
C GLU A 201 5.61 6.10 -12.51
N SER A 202 6.21 6.59 -11.42
CA SER A 202 6.74 5.73 -10.36
C SER A 202 5.65 5.05 -9.52
N MET A 203 4.49 5.71 -9.34
CA MET A 203 3.40 5.21 -8.50
C MET A 203 2.62 4.06 -9.12
N PHE A 204 2.82 3.81 -10.42
CA PHE A 204 2.23 2.67 -11.12
C PHE A 204 3.20 1.51 -11.33
N LEU A 205 4.46 1.62 -10.90
CA LEU A 205 5.39 0.49 -10.97
C LEU A 205 4.91 -0.67 -10.10
N GLN A 206 5.05 -1.88 -10.61
CA GLN A 206 4.66 -3.12 -9.95
C GLN A 206 5.82 -4.12 -9.97
N ASP A 207 5.78 -5.06 -9.03
CA ASP A 207 6.65 -6.23 -9.07
C ASP A 207 6.53 -6.92 -10.43
N ASN A 208 7.65 -7.41 -10.95
CA ASN A 208 7.80 -8.02 -12.28
C ASN A 208 7.68 -7.10 -13.50
N ASP A 209 7.43 -5.79 -13.33
CA ASP A 209 7.47 -4.87 -14.47
C ASP A 209 8.88 -4.85 -15.09
N LEU A 210 8.95 -4.82 -16.43
CA LEU A 210 10.18 -4.60 -17.18
C LEU A 210 10.36 -3.10 -17.41
N VAL A 211 11.46 -2.53 -16.90
CA VAL A 211 11.67 -1.08 -16.87
C VAL A 211 13.06 -0.64 -17.31
N GLU A 212 13.14 0.62 -17.74
CA GLU A 212 14.34 1.42 -17.88
C GLU A 212 14.11 2.72 -17.10
N ILE A 213 14.92 2.97 -16.07
CA ILE A 213 14.82 4.13 -15.19
C ILE A 213 16.11 4.92 -15.31
N SER A 214 16.04 6.12 -15.85
CA SER A 214 17.18 7.02 -15.98
C SER A 214 16.83 8.45 -15.60
N ASN A 215 17.81 9.35 -15.67
CA ASN A 215 17.54 10.79 -15.55
C ASN A 215 16.59 11.32 -16.64
N GLY A 216 16.47 10.61 -17.76
CA GLY A 216 15.53 10.95 -18.85
C GLY A 216 14.07 10.54 -18.57
N GLY A 217 13.82 9.76 -17.50
CA GLY A 217 12.48 9.33 -17.11
C GLY A 217 12.37 7.82 -16.84
N ILE A 218 11.13 7.36 -16.70
CA ILE A 218 10.79 5.95 -16.46
C ILE A 218 10.08 5.41 -17.71
N LYS A 219 10.64 4.36 -18.30
CA LYS A 219 9.95 3.55 -19.32
C LYS A 219 9.53 2.24 -18.68
N ASN A 220 8.27 1.85 -18.87
CA ASN A 220 7.72 0.61 -18.35
C ASN A 220 7.02 -0.15 -19.47
N ALA A 221 7.37 -1.40 -19.73
CA ALA A 221 6.79 -2.19 -20.82
C ALA A 221 5.25 -2.34 -20.71
N ARG A 222 4.70 -2.41 -19.49
CA ARG A 222 3.25 -2.50 -19.24
C ARG A 222 2.54 -1.16 -19.50
N ILE A 223 3.27 -0.06 -19.32
CA ILE A 223 2.76 1.31 -19.42
C ILE A 223 3.74 2.14 -20.28
N PRO A 224 3.77 1.90 -21.61
CA PRO A 224 4.91 2.25 -22.46
C PRO A 224 5.18 3.76 -22.56
N GLN A 225 4.14 4.59 -22.45
CA GLN A 225 4.26 6.04 -22.34
C GLN A 225 3.04 6.59 -21.64
N ILE A 226 3.26 7.37 -20.60
CA ILE A 226 2.18 8.03 -19.88
C ILE A 226 2.12 9.48 -20.31
N ARG A 227 0.92 9.94 -20.70
CA ARG A 227 0.65 11.35 -20.94
C ARG A 227 -0.24 11.87 -19.83
N TYR A 228 0.27 12.83 -19.06
CA TYR A 228 -0.57 13.55 -18.12
C TYR A 228 -1.60 14.34 -18.91
N ALA A 229 -2.86 13.89 -18.86
CA ALA A 229 -3.91 14.47 -19.69
C ALA A 229 -4.32 15.86 -19.20
N GLY A 230 -4.09 16.16 -17.90
CA GLY A 230 -4.33 17.47 -17.30
C GLY A 230 -5.71 18.05 -17.63
N GLY A 231 -6.74 17.70 -16.87
CA GLY A 231 -8.09 18.20 -17.12
C GLY A 231 -9.18 17.29 -16.57
N ALA A 232 -10.42 17.57 -16.94
CA ALA A 232 -11.54 16.68 -16.65
C ALA A 232 -11.38 15.33 -17.35
N LEU A 233 -11.99 14.29 -16.79
CA LEU A 233 -12.15 13.02 -17.49
C LEU A 233 -12.95 13.24 -18.79
N PRO A 234 -12.72 12.44 -19.83
CA PRO A 234 -13.66 12.36 -20.94
C PRO A 234 -15.02 11.87 -20.43
N GLU A 235 -16.08 12.05 -21.24
CA GLU A 235 -17.45 11.58 -20.92
C GLU A 235 -17.45 10.13 -20.41
N TYR A 236 -16.58 9.30 -20.98
CA TYR A 236 -16.34 7.91 -20.59
C TYR A 236 -14.87 7.54 -20.75
N CYS A 237 -14.33 6.78 -19.79
CA CYS A 237 -13.10 6.02 -19.98
C CYS A 237 -13.13 4.67 -19.26
N GLU A 238 -12.34 3.73 -19.79
CA GLU A 238 -12.08 2.44 -19.14
C GLU A 238 -10.75 2.49 -18.38
N VAL A 239 -10.78 1.96 -17.16
CA VAL A 239 -9.66 1.97 -16.23
C VAL A 239 -8.68 0.87 -16.60
N LYS A 240 -7.43 1.24 -16.91
CA LYS A 240 -6.34 0.28 -17.07
C LYS A 240 -5.62 -0.01 -15.76
N ALA A 241 -5.37 1.03 -14.97
CA ALA A 241 -4.71 0.90 -13.68
C ALA A 241 -5.08 2.07 -12.76
N VAL A 242 -5.08 1.82 -11.45
CA VAL A 242 -5.33 2.83 -10.43
C VAL A 242 -4.15 2.94 -9.47
N GLY A 243 -3.77 4.17 -9.15
CA GLY A 243 -2.68 4.46 -8.24
C GLY A 243 -3.16 4.50 -6.79
N HIS A 244 -2.22 4.44 -5.86
CA HIS A 244 -2.48 4.66 -4.44
C HIS A 244 -2.96 6.11 -4.19
N PRO A 245 -3.82 6.33 -3.17
CA PRO A 245 -4.23 7.67 -2.77
C PRO A 245 -3.03 8.45 -2.21
N PHE A 246 -3.02 9.76 -2.42
CA PHE A 246 -1.99 10.68 -1.94
C PHE A 246 -2.59 12.05 -1.59
N PRO A 247 -2.02 12.74 -0.58
CA PRO A 247 -2.48 14.07 -0.19
C PRO A 247 -2.06 15.11 -1.23
N VAL A 248 -2.97 16.03 -1.54
CA VAL A 248 -2.76 17.16 -2.45
C VAL A 248 -3.27 18.43 -1.78
N ILE A 249 -2.53 19.53 -1.97
CA ILE A 249 -3.00 20.88 -1.65
C ILE A 249 -3.53 21.48 -2.95
N LEU A 250 -4.82 21.78 -2.98
CA LEU A 250 -5.49 22.42 -4.12
C LEU A 250 -5.07 23.90 -4.23
N PRO A 251 -5.27 24.56 -5.39
CA PRO A 251 -4.93 25.98 -5.56
C PRO A 251 -5.60 26.92 -4.55
N ASN A 252 -6.75 26.52 -4.02
CA ASN A 252 -7.47 27.25 -2.97
C ASN A 252 -6.96 26.97 -1.54
N GLY A 253 -5.86 26.23 -1.39
CA GLY A 253 -5.27 25.84 -0.11
C GLY A 253 -5.95 24.65 0.58
N ALA A 254 -7.04 24.12 0.02
CA ALA A 254 -7.73 22.96 0.59
C ALA A 254 -6.84 21.71 0.49
N LYS A 255 -6.80 20.93 1.58
CA LYS A 255 -6.17 19.60 1.58
C LYS A 255 -7.20 18.58 1.12
N GLN A 256 -6.84 17.77 0.14
CA GLN A 256 -7.69 16.72 -0.41
C GLN A 256 -6.85 15.47 -0.65
N LEU A 257 -7.43 14.28 -0.45
CA LEU A 257 -6.86 13.06 -0.99
C LEU A 257 -7.24 12.89 -2.44
N SER A 258 -6.25 12.64 -3.27
CA SER A 258 -6.42 12.34 -4.69
C SER A 258 -5.82 10.98 -5.01
N ARG A 259 -6.20 10.39 -6.13
CA ARG A 259 -5.52 9.24 -6.71
C ARG A 259 -5.35 9.41 -8.21
N TYR A 260 -4.35 8.74 -8.77
CA TYR A 260 -4.18 8.70 -10.22
C TYR A 260 -4.94 7.52 -10.81
N LEU A 261 -5.44 7.72 -12.03
CA LEU A 261 -6.05 6.73 -12.89
C LEU A 261 -5.28 6.72 -14.21
N ILE A 262 -4.90 5.54 -14.71
CA ILE A 262 -4.47 5.32 -16.09
C ILE A 262 -5.64 4.71 -16.85
N THR A 263 -5.97 5.28 -18.00
CA THR A 263 -6.96 4.72 -18.93
C THR A 263 -6.32 3.73 -19.91
N GLU A 264 -7.14 2.95 -20.61
CA GLU A 264 -6.67 2.07 -21.71
C GLU A 264 -5.89 2.82 -22.80
N GLU A 265 -6.15 4.12 -22.98
CA GLU A 265 -5.41 5.01 -23.89
C GLU A 265 -4.04 5.46 -23.33
N ASN A 266 -3.60 4.94 -22.18
CA ASN A 266 -2.41 5.35 -21.43
C ASN A 266 -2.39 6.84 -21.06
N LYS A 267 -3.56 7.43 -20.82
CA LYS A 267 -3.70 8.79 -20.28
C LYS A 267 -3.83 8.76 -18.77
N ILE A 268 -3.16 9.68 -18.08
CA ILE A 268 -3.33 9.87 -16.63
C ILE A 268 -4.31 10.98 -16.32
N TYR A 269 -5.24 10.65 -15.45
CA TYR A 269 -6.15 11.58 -14.80
C TYR A 269 -5.93 11.54 -13.29
N ARG A 270 -6.16 12.68 -12.64
CA ARG A 270 -6.20 12.78 -11.18
C ARG A 270 -7.65 12.91 -10.75
N LEU A 271 -8.08 12.02 -9.88
CA LEU A 271 -9.44 12.01 -9.32
C LEU A 271 -9.40 12.27 -7.82
N PRO A 272 -10.46 12.86 -7.24
CA PRO A 272 -10.72 12.77 -5.81
C PRO A 272 -10.67 11.31 -5.34
N ALA A 273 -10.02 11.05 -4.22
CA ALA A 273 -10.06 9.72 -3.58
C ALA A 273 -11.28 9.65 -2.64
N ASP A 274 -12.48 9.73 -3.21
CA ASP A 274 -13.76 9.51 -2.52
C ASP A 274 -14.17 8.02 -2.51
N GLU A 275 -15.28 7.69 -1.85
CA GLU A 275 -15.79 6.31 -1.74
C GLU A 275 -15.95 5.62 -3.11
N ASN A 276 -16.50 6.33 -4.09
CA ASN A 276 -16.71 5.80 -5.44
C ASN A 276 -15.38 5.49 -6.11
N ASN A 277 -14.46 6.45 -6.09
CA ASN A 277 -13.19 6.37 -6.77
C ASN A 277 -12.19 5.41 -6.07
N MET A 278 -12.34 5.17 -4.77
CA MET A 278 -11.46 4.26 -4.01
C MET A 278 -11.77 2.79 -4.20
N SER A 279 -12.97 2.48 -4.69
CA SER A 279 -13.32 1.13 -5.09
C SER A 279 -12.73 0.74 -6.45
N LEU A 280 -12.45 1.72 -7.34
CA LEU A 280 -12.08 1.52 -8.75
C LEU A 280 -10.95 0.48 -8.98
N ARG A 281 -11.09 -0.31 -10.04
CA ARG A 281 -10.16 -1.36 -10.48
C ARG A 281 -9.97 -1.34 -11.99
N ALA A 282 -8.94 -2.03 -12.46
CA ALA A 282 -8.77 -2.30 -13.88
C ALA A 282 -10.04 -2.95 -14.47
N GLY A 283 -10.46 -2.51 -15.65
CA GLY A 283 -11.70 -2.89 -16.33
C GLY A 283 -12.95 -2.09 -15.94
N ASP A 284 -12.88 -1.25 -14.89
CA ASP A 284 -14.03 -0.42 -14.52
C ASP A 284 -14.27 0.70 -15.52
N LYS A 285 -15.52 1.15 -15.60
CA LYS A 285 -15.96 2.29 -16.40
C LYS A 285 -16.15 3.50 -15.51
N VAL A 286 -15.47 4.60 -15.85
CA VAL A 286 -15.60 5.87 -15.15
C VAL A 286 -16.23 6.89 -16.10
N TYR A 287 -17.26 7.56 -15.60
CA TYR A 287 -17.98 8.61 -16.33
C TYR A 287 -17.64 9.97 -15.75
N GLN A 288 -17.64 10.99 -16.60
CA GLN A 288 -17.51 12.36 -16.14
C GLN A 288 -18.76 12.73 -15.33
N ASN A 289 -18.58 13.03 -14.04
CA ASN A 289 -19.63 13.60 -13.18
C ASN A 289 -19.92 15.05 -13.55
#